data_AF-A0A1S8ABA6-F1
#
_entry.id   AF-A0A1S8ABA6-F1
#
_cell.length_a   1.000
_cell.length_b   1.000
_cell.length_c   1.000
_cell.angle_alpha   90.00
_cell.angle_beta   90.00
_cell.angle_gamma   90.00
#
_symmetry.space_group_name_H-M   'P 1'
#
loop_
_entity.id
_entity.type
_entity.pdbx_description
1 polymer ?
#
loop_
_entity_poly.entity_id
_entity_poly.type
_entity_poly.pdbx_seq_one_letter_code
_entity_poly.pdbx_strand_id
1 'polypeptide(L)'
;MGLSYFKDERIRLIQYLYKRYSNLELARDTDRPVAISGLETRLGRTFESRVNSGVFEKFFERTILWTASSTRLLSRIEYKTDQVTPPSWSWMSYLGAIRYLEIPFDEVDWTGDLKNPSVAENPDTTVTTGIVASAREITIDELELFSSVTLDTDVYNPDFTHSQWRVITVGRSKNANMHDNMLYYVLLVRPTRLNKPCHTGEIVDKSCPFYERAGVGVLNASDFSENSEEIRLV
;
A
#
# COMPACT_ATOMS: atom_id res chain seq x y z
N MET A 1 24.69 -0.18 -17.00
CA MET A 1 23.54 -0.30 -17.94
C MET A 1 22.85 -1.66 -17.87
N GLY A 2 23.54 -2.81 -17.83
CA GLY A 2 22.87 -4.12 -17.80
C GLY A 2 22.10 -4.45 -16.50
N LEU A 3 22.63 -4.08 -15.32
CA LEU A 3 22.01 -4.45 -14.03
C LEU A 3 20.67 -3.75 -13.74
N SER A 4 20.48 -2.50 -14.19
CA SER A 4 19.20 -1.78 -14.03
C SER A 4 18.12 -2.38 -14.94
N TYR A 5 18.45 -2.64 -16.20
CA TYR A 5 17.57 -3.30 -17.17
C TYR A 5 17.00 -4.63 -16.64
N PHE A 6 17.84 -5.47 -16.03
CA PHE A 6 17.38 -6.73 -15.42
C PHE A 6 16.51 -6.50 -14.18
N LYS A 7 16.75 -5.43 -13.41
CA LYS A 7 15.88 -5.08 -12.26
C LYS A 7 14.48 -4.71 -12.77
N ASP A 8 14.40 -3.96 -13.86
CA ASP A 8 13.16 -3.49 -14.46
C ASP A 8 12.32 -4.62 -15.05
N GLU A 9 12.95 -5.58 -15.73
CA GLU A 9 12.25 -6.78 -16.23
C GLU A 9 11.69 -7.65 -15.11
N ARG A 10 12.43 -7.81 -14.00
CA ARG A 10 11.97 -8.60 -12.85
C ARG A 10 10.72 -8.01 -12.21
N ILE A 11 10.70 -6.69 -11.99
CA ILE A 11 9.52 -6.06 -11.42
C ILE A 11 8.33 -6.08 -12.41
N ARG A 12 8.57 -5.89 -13.71
CA ARG A 12 7.52 -6.06 -14.72
C ARG A 12 6.92 -7.47 -14.69
N LEU A 13 7.76 -8.50 -14.55
CA LEU A 13 7.29 -9.89 -14.43
C LEU A 13 6.47 -10.10 -13.15
N ILE A 14 6.91 -9.60 -12.00
CA ILE A 14 6.16 -9.67 -10.73
C ILE A 14 4.79 -9.00 -10.91
N GLN A 15 4.76 -7.76 -11.38
CA GLN A 15 3.53 -6.98 -11.55
C GLN A 15 2.58 -7.64 -12.55
N TYR A 16 3.11 -8.18 -13.66
CA TYR A 16 2.33 -8.93 -14.64
C TYR A 16 1.68 -10.19 -14.03
N LEU A 17 2.45 -10.96 -13.26
CA LEU A 17 1.94 -12.15 -12.60
C LEU A 17 0.87 -11.80 -11.57
N TYR A 18 1.09 -10.80 -10.72
CA TYR A 18 0.11 -10.42 -9.69
C TYR A 18 -1.16 -9.83 -10.31
N LYS A 19 -1.05 -9.04 -11.38
CA LYS A 19 -2.21 -8.63 -12.18
C LYS A 19 -2.99 -9.84 -12.69
N ARG A 20 -2.31 -10.84 -13.27
CA ARG A 20 -2.97 -12.04 -13.79
C ARG A 20 -3.63 -12.88 -12.70
N TYR A 21 -2.95 -13.10 -11.57
CA TYR A 21 -3.44 -13.91 -10.46
C TYR A 21 -4.59 -13.25 -9.70
N SER A 22 -4.54 -11.92 -9.51
CA SER A 22 -5.64 -11.19 -8.85
C SER A 22 -6.97 -11.28 -9.61
N ASN A 23 -6.91 -11.48 -10.92
CA ASN A 23 -8.07 -11.67 -11.79
C ASN A 23 -8.59 -13.11 -11.83
N LEU A 24 -7.96 -14.06 -11.14
CA LEU A 24 -8.44 -15.43 -11.07
C LEU A 24 -9.64 -15.51 -10.11
N GLU A 25 -10.70 -16.15 -10.60
CA GLU A 25 -11.83 -16.56 -9.77
C GLU A 25 -11.45 -17.83 -9.02
N LEU A 26 -11.43 -17.76 -7.69
CA LEU A 26 -11.17 -18.90 -6.82
C LEU A 26 -12.51 -19.45 -6.32
N ALA A 27 -12.54 -20.76 -6.03
CA ALA A 27 -13.73 -21.37 -5.45
C ALA A 27 -14.07 -20.79 -4.05
N ARG A 28 -13.05 -20.34 -3.32
CA ARG A 28 -13.19 -19.56 -2.10
C ARG A 28 -12.27 -18.36 -2.16
N ASP A 29 -12.84 -17.20 -1.92
CA ASP A 29 -12.14 -15.92 -1.91
C ASP A 29 -10.98 -15.87 -0.90
N THR A 30 -11.20 -16.49 0.27
CA THR A 30 -10.20 -16.59 1.35
C THR A 30 -9.02 -17.50 1.03
N ASP A 31 -9.08 -18.31 -0.04
CA ASP A 31 -7.95 -19.14 -0.47
C ASP A 31 -6.89 -18.34 -1.24
N ARG A 32 -7.15 -17.06 -1.56
CA ARG A 32 -6.28 -16.20 -2.37
C ARG A 32 -4.82 -16.12 -1.88
N PRO A 33 -4.51 -15.90 -0.59
CA PRO A 33 -3.13 -15.88 -0.10
C PRO A 33 -2.43 -17.24 -0.26
N VAL A 34 -3.17 -18.33 -0.01
CA VAL A 34 -2.64 -19.70 -0.12
C VAL A 34 -2.37 -20.05 -1.58
N ALA A 35 -3.30 -19.72 -2.48
CA ALA A 35 -3.21 -20.02 -3.91
C ALA A 35 -1.96 -19.41 -4.58
N ILE A 36 -1.51 -18.24 -4.12
CA ILE A 36 -0.35 -17.56 -4.69
C ILE A 36 0.96 -17.83 -3.93
N SER A 37 0.90 -18.31 -2.68
CA SER A 37 2.08 -18.53 -1.81
C SER A 37 3.22 -19.32 -2.48
N GLY A 38 2.89 -20.35 -3.27
CA GLY A 38 3.86 -21.15 -4.00
C GLY A 38 4.57 -20.38 -5.11
N LEU A 39 3.86 -19.47 -5.79
CA LEU A 39 4.45 -18.55 -6.76
C LEU A 39 5.35 -17.53 -6.06
N GLU A 40 4.87 -16.88 -5.00
CA GLU A 40 5.64 -15.91 -4.22
C GLU A 40 6.96 -16.52 -3.75
N THR A 41 6.90 -17.72 -3.17
CA THR A 41 8.08 -18.45 -2.69
C THR A 41 9.12 -18.68 -3.80
N ARG A 42 8.67 -19.06 -5.00
CA ARG A 42 9.57 -19.31 -6.13
C ARG A 42 10.18 -18.01 -6.66
N LEU A 43 9.39 -16.95 -6.80
CA LEU A 43 9.88 -15.65 -7.23
C LEU A 43 10.85 -15.05 -6.22
N GLY A 44 10.56 -15.18 -4.92
CA GLY A 44 11.41 -14.69 -3.84
C GLY A 44 12.78 -15.35 -3.85
N ARG A 45 12.82 -16.68 -4.02
CA ARG A 45 14.08 -17.42 -4.21
C ARG A 45 14.82 -17.01 -5.49
N THR A 46 14.10 -16.92 -6.61
CA THR A 46 14.69 -16.62 -7.92
C THR A 46 15.30 -15.21 -7.98
N PHE A 47 14.69 -14.24 -7.33
CA PHE A 47 15.17 -12.85 -7.29
C PHE A 47 15.96 -12.52 -6.03
N GLU A 48 16.20 -13.52 -5.17
CA GLU A 48 16.88 -13.39 -3.88
C GLU A 48 16.27 -12.24 -3.06
N SER A 49 14.94 -12.17 -3.01
CA SER A 49 14.19 -11.12 -2.34
C SER A 49 13.21 -11.76 -1.37
N ARG A 50 13.12 -11.23 -0.15
CA ARG A 50 12.02 -11.58 0.74
C ARG A 50 10.70 -11.13 0.11
N VAL A 51 9.64 -11.89 0.39
CA VAL A 51 8.29 -11.63 -0.08
C VAL A 51 7.31 -11.85 1.06
N ASN A 52 6.37 -10.94 1.21
CA ASN A 52 5.31 -11.06 2.21
C ASN A 52 4.06 -10.39 1.66
N SER A 53 2.92 -11.11 1.68
CA SER A 53 1.59 -10.57 1.37
C SER A 53 1.56 -9.72 0.08
N GLY A 54 2.23 -10.15 -0.98
CA GLY A 54 2.20 -9.44 -2.27
C GLY A 54 3.20 -8.31 -2.44
N VAL A 55 4.15 -8.11 -1.51
CA VAL A 55 5.25 -7.15 -1.69
C VAL A 55 6.61 -7.84 -1.59
N PHE A 56 7.53 -7.40 -2.45
CA PHE A 56 8.91 -7.90 -2.48
C PHE A 56 9.86 -6.87 -1.91
N GLU A 57 10.74 -7.27 -1.01
CA GLU A 57 11.74 -6.39 -0.39
C GLU A 57 12.53 -5.55 -1.40
N LYS A 58 13.09 -6.15 -2.46
CA LYS A 58 13.92 -5.43 -3.46
C LYS A 58 13.12 -4.50 -4.38
N PHE A 59 11.79 -4.59 -4.34
CA PHE A 59 10.86 -3.88 -5.21
C PHE A 59 9.69 -3.26 -4.45
N PHE A 60 9.88 -3.02 -3.16
CA PHE A 60 8.83 -2.77 -2.19
C PHE A 60 7.93 -1.62 -2.64
N GLU A 61 8.55 -0.49 -2.99
CA GLU A 61 7.90 0.75 -3.40
C GLU A 61 7.04 0.57 -4.66
N ARG A 62 7.48 -0.26 -5.61
CA ARG A 62 6.70 -0.54 -6.83
C ARG A 62 5.61 -1.58 -6.61
N THR A 63 5.83 -2.54 -5.72
CA THR A 63 4.86 -3.61 -5.42
C THR A 63 3.75 -3.16 -4.47
N ILE A 64 3.97 -2.13 -3.66
CA ILE A 64 2.92 -1.55 -2.80
C ILE A 64 1.96 -0.66 -3.59
N LEU A 65 2.38 -0.05 -4.71
CA LEU A 65 1.58 0.88 -5.52
C LEU A 65 0.65 0.17 -6.52
N TRP A 66 -0.14 -0.80 -6.04
CA TRP A 66 -1.23 -1.43 -6.80
C TRP A 66 -2.53 -0.62 -6.72
N THR A 67 -3.52 -0.88 -7.59
CA THR A 67 -4.86 -0.28 -7.58
C THR A 67 -5.87 -1.17 -8.32
N ALA A 68 -7.17 -0.87 -8.26
CA ALA A 68 -8.19 -1.56 -9.03
C ALA A 68 -7.91 -1.49 -10.56
N SER A 69 -8.00 -2.63 -11.25
CA SER A 69 -7.77 -2.71 -12.70
C SER A 69 -8.95 -2.23 -13.54
N SER A 70 -10.15 -2.20 -12.97
CA SER A 70 -11.37 -1.75 -13.64
C SER A 70 -11.90 -0.49 -12.99
N THR A 71 -12.88 0.16 -13.62
CA THR A 71 -13.62 1.27 -12.99
C THR A 71 -14.46 0.82 -11.80
N ARG A 72 -14.62 -0.50 -11.58
CA ARG A 72 -15.22 -1.04 -10.37
C ARG A 72 -14.17 -1.14 -9.28
N LEU A 73 -14.60 -0.73 -8.09
CA LEU A 73 -13.86 -0.80 -6.85
C LEU A 73 -13.66 -2.26 -6.43
N LEU A 74 -12.64 -2.51 -5.61
CA LEU A 74 -12.39 -3.82 -5.03
C LEU A 74 -13.34 -4.05 -3.85
N SER A 75 -13.54 -5.32 -3.49
CA SER A 75 -14.34 -5.70 -2.31
C SER A 75 -13.43 -6.35 -1.28
N ARG A 76 -13.48 -5.92 -0.02
CA ARG A 76 -12.69 -6.53 1.06
C ARG A 76 -13.14 -7.98 1.27
N ILE A 77 -12.18 -8.91 1.35
CA ILE A 77 -12.48 -10.31 1.66
C ILE A 77 -12.75 -10.45 3.17
N GLU A 78 -13.84 -11.10 3.52
CA GLU A 78 -14.16 -11.43 4.90
C GLU A 78 -13.48 -12.76 5.29
N TYR A 79 -12.48 -12.65 6.15
CA TYR A 79 -11.80 -13.80 6.76
C TYR A 79 -12.45 -14.12 8.11
N LYS A 80 -12.56 -15.41 8.42
CA LYS A 80 -13.02 -15.86 9.74
C LYS A 80 -11.94 -15.62 10.80
N THR A 81 -12.33 -15.52 12.06
CA THR A 81 -11.43 -15.24 13.20
C THR A 81 -10.28 -16.24 13.34
N ASP A 82 -10.45 -17.47 12.87
CA ASP A 82 -9.45 -18.54 12.88
C ASP A 82 -8.51 -18.52 11.65
N GLN A 83 -8.72 -17.62 10.69
CA GLN A 83 -7.92 -17.48 9.49
C GLN A 83 -6.92 -16.32 9.59
N VAL A 84 -5.71 -16.54 9.08
CA VAL A 84 -4.73 -15.46 8.92
C VAL A 84 -5.25 -14.47 7.88
N THR A 85 -5.59 -13.28 8.33
CA THR A 85 -6.09 -12.20 7.47
C THR A 85 -4.90 -11.43 6.91
N PRO A 86 -4.77 -11.30 5.57
CA PRO A 86 -3.75 -10.45 5.00
C PRO A 86 -3.95 -8.98 5.42
N PRO A 87 -2.86 -8.20 5.52
CA PRO A 87 -2.94 -6.80 5.93
C PRO A 87 -3.63 -5.94 4.86
N SER A 88 -4.19 -4.79 5.23
CA SER A 88 -4.95 -3.94 4.28
C SER A 88 -4.11 -3.43 3.10
N TRP A 89 -2.79 -3.38 3.26
CA TRP A 89 -1.86 -2.98 2.20
C TRP A 89 -1.57 -4.09 1.19
N SER A 90 -1.98 -5.32 1.49
CA SER A 90 -1.93 -6.44 0.56
C SER A 90 -3.14 -6.44 -0.36
N TRP A 91 -2.92 -6.56 -1.67
CA TRP A 91 -4.02 -6.75 -2.61
C TRP A 91 -4.77 -8.08 -2.37
N MET A 92 -4.16 -9.04 -1.67
CA MET A 92 -4.79 -10.32 -1.30
C MET A 92 -5.88 -10.17 -0.24
N SER A 93 -6.00 -8.99 0.37
CA SER A 93 -7.12 -8.62 1.25
C SER A 93 -8.41 -8.31 0.47
N TYR A 94 -8.34 -8.29 -0.86
CA TYR A 94 -9.43 -7.83 -1.72
C TYR A 94 -9.73 -8.78 -2.87
N LEU A 95 -11.01 -8.78 -3.24
CA LEU A 95 -11.54 -9.32 -4.49
C LEU A 95 -11.53 -8.29 -5.60
N GLY A 96 -11.37 -8.81 -6.80
CA GLY A 96 -11.20 -8.02 -8.01
C GLY A 96 -9.77 -8.06 -8.53
N ALA A 97 -9.65 -7.67 -9.79
CA ALA A 97 -8.38 -7.58 -10.47
C ALA A 97 -7.65 -6.29 -10.10
N ILE A 98 -6.35 -6.38 -9.85
CA ILE A 98 -5.49 -5.23 -9.64
C ILE A 98 -4.66 -4.91 -10.87
N ARG A 99 -4.22 -3.66 -10.96
CA ARG A 99 -3.11 -3.20 -11.80
C ARG A 99 -2.13 -2.43 -10.91
N TYR A 100 -1.02 -1.99 -11.48
CA TYR A 100 -0.05 -1.14 -10.81
C TYR A 100 -0.12 0.28 -11.36
N LEU A 101 0.31 1.26 -10.57
CA LEU A 101 0.59 2.58 -11.14
C LEU A 101 1.71 2.47 -12.18
N GLU A 102 1.54 3.16 -13.30
CA GLU A 102 2.56 3.26 -14.33
C GLU A 102 3.61 4.26 -13.88
N ILE A 103 4.68 3.75 -13.27
CA ILE A 103 5.76 4.55 -12.70
C ILE A 103 6.98 4.43 -13.63
N PRO A 104 7.47 5.52 -14.23
CA PRO A 104 8.65 5.45 -15.11
C PRO A 104 9.87 4.92 -14.36
N PHE A 105 10.74 4.21 -15.08
CA PHE A 105 12.00 3.70 -14.54
C PHE A 105 13.04 4.80 -14.52
N ASP A 106 13.93 4.79 -13.53
CA ASP A 106 15.01 5.77 -13.34
C ASP A 106 14.59 7.25 -13.22
N GLU A 107 13.29 7.57 -13.19
CA GLU A 107 12.77 8.94 -13.07
C GLU A 107 12.10 9.23 -11.71
N VAL A 108 12.24 8.32 -10.75
CA VAL A 108 11.62 8.46 -9.42
C VAL A 108 12.67 8.31 -8.32
N ASP A 109 12.59 9.21 -7.33
CA ASP A 109 13.28 9.08 -6.05
C ASP A 109 12.31 8.48 -5.02
N TRP A 110 12.70 7.37 -4.39
CA TRP A 110 11.92 6.77 -3.31
C TRP A 110 12.13 7.53 -2.02
N THR A 111 11.05 7.92 -1.34
CA THR A 111 11.11 8.88 -0.21
C THR A 111 11.57 8.24 1.09
N GLY A 112 11.32 6.94 1.27
CA GLY A 112 11.64 6.22 2.51
C GLY A 112 10.67 6.51 3.67
N ASP A 113 9.58 7.24 3.40
CA ASP A 113 8.50 7.50 4.36
C ASP A 113 7.75 6.21 4.72
N LEU A 114 7.68 5.24 3.80
CA LEU A 114 7.15 3.89 4.05
C LEU A 114 8.31 2.91 4.34
N LYS A 115 8.43 2.41 5.57
CA LYS A 115 9.55 1.53 5.95
C LYS A 115 9.35 0.12 5.42
N ASN A 116 10.33 -0.36 4.65
CA ASN A 116 10.32 -1.73 4.15
C ASN A 116 10.35 -2.72 5.33
N PRO A 117 9.31 -3.56 5.52
CA PRO A 117 9.20 -4.45 6.67
C PRO A 117 10.33 -5.49 6.75
N SER A 118 11.01 -5.78 5.64
CA SER A 118 12.09 -6.77 5.57
C SER A 118 13.44 -6.26 6.11
N VAL A 119 13.59 -4.95 6.31
CA VAL A 119 14.82 -4.31 6.83
C VAL A 119 14.84 -4.30 8.37
N ALA A 120 13.75 -4.72 9.03
CA ALA A 120 13.71 -4.84 10.49
C ALA A 120 14.67 -5.92 11.00
N GLU A 121 15.38 -5.63 12.10
CA GLU A 121 16.44 -6.46 12.69
C GLU A 121 15.96 -7.84 13.19
N ASN A 122 14.65 -8.09 13.26
CA ASN A 122 14.07 -9.38 13.62
C ASN A 122 13.03 -9.86 12.59
N PRO A 123 13.28 -10.97 11.88
CA PRO A 123 12.38 -11.50 10.85
C PRO A 123 11.07 -12.13 11.39
N ASP A 124 11.00 -12.47 12.68
CA ASP A 124 9.85 -13.19 13.27
C ASP A 124 8.70 -12.27 13.74
N THR A 125 8.88 -10.95 13.76
CA THR A 125 7.89 -9.97 14.30
C THR A 125 7.07 -9.22 13.25
N THR A 126 7.35 -9.41 11.96
CA THR A 126 6.75 -8.58 10.90
C THR A 126 5.29 -8.90 10.61
N VAL A 127 4.81 -10.11 10.98
CA VAL A 127 3.42 -10.51 10.72
C VAL A 127 2.44 -9.89 11.72
N THR A 128 2.92 -9.43 12.88
CA THR A 128 2.06 -8.98 14.00
C THR A 128 2.03 -7.46 14.23
N THR A 129 2.83 -6.63 13.52
CA THR A 129 3.03 -5.22 13.91
C THR A 129 2.80 -4.15 12.82
N GLY A 130 2.49 -4.53 11.58
CA GLY A 130 2.23 -3.62 10.46
C GLY A 130 3.48 -2.94 9.88
N ILE A 131 3.29 -2.16 8.81
CA ILE A 131 4.35 -1.34 8.20
C ILE A 131 4.41 0.02 8.89
N VAL A 132 5.58 0.42 9.37
CA VAL A 132 5.78 1.77 9.94
C VAL A 132 5.86 2.79 8.79
N ALA A 133 5.14 3.90 8.93
CA ALA A 133 5.12 4.95 7.91
C ALA A 133 5.07 6.36 8.49
N SER A 134 5.64 7.32 7.76
CA SER A 134 5.43 8.76 7.98
C SER A 134 4.24 9.21 7.14
N ALA A 135 3.15 9.59 7.79
CA ALA A 135 1.90 10.00 7.16
C ALA A 135 1.67 11.50 7.35
N ARG A 136 1.10 12.16 6.34
CA ARG A 136 0.89 13.61 6.29
C ARG A 136 -0.58 13.94 6.13
N GLU A 137 -0.97 15.11 6.61
CA GLU A 137 -2.34 15.60 6.48
C GLU A 137 -2.60 16.07 5.05
N ILE A 138 -3.82 15.85 4.57
CA ILE A 138 -4.28 16.31 3.26
C ILE A 138 -4.75 17.75 3.41
N THR A 139 -4.37 18.62 2.47
CA THR A 139 -4.68 20.06 2.51
C THR A 139 -5.70 20.48 1.44
N ILE A 140 -5.86 19.67 0.39
CA ILE A 140 -6.87 19.84 -0.67
C ILE A 140 -8.23 19.31 -0.23
N ASP A 141 -9.31 19.78 -0.85
CA ASP A 141 -10.65 19.31 -0.53
C ASP A 141 -10.91 17.87 -1.03
N GLU A 142 -12.05 17.30 -0.59
CA GLU A 142 -12.44 15.93 -0.90
C GLU A 142 -12.66 15.67 -2.39
N LEU A 143 -13.18 16.66 -3.12
CA LEU A 143 -13.43 16.53 -4.56
C LEU A 143 -12.11 16.48 -5.33
N GLU A 144 -11.19 17.38 -5.03
CA GLU A 144 -9.84 17.37 -5.61
C GLU A 144 -9.08 16.10 -5.25
N LEU A 145 -9.15 15.67 -4.00
CA LEU A 145 -8.51 14.44 -3.54
C LEU A 145 -8.99 13.22 -4.33
N PHE A 146 -10.31 13.01 -4.43
CA PHE A 146 -10.88 11.86 -5.12
C PHE A 146 -10.77 11.94 -6.63
N SER A 147 -10.46 13.11 -7.20
CA SER A 147 -10.06 13.23 -8.60
C SER A 147 -8.63 12.76 -8.88
N SER A 148 -7.76 12.79 -7.86
CA SER A 148 -6.32 12.54 -7.98
C SER A 148 -5.89 11.15 -7.48
N VAL A 149 -6.77 10.46 -6.75
CA VAL A 149 -6.53 9.12 -6.20
C VAL A 149 -7.56 8.12 -6.66
N THR A 150 -7.16 6.86 -6.79
CA THR A 150 -8.07 5.73 -6.95
C THR A 150 -8.24 5.03 -5.62
N LEU A 151 -9.49 4.99 -5.15
CA LEU A 151 -9.87 4.32 -3.92
C LEU A 151 -9.90 2.81 -4.13
N ASP A 152 -9.51 2.05 -3.11
CA ASP A 152 -9.50 0.60 -3.17
C ASP A 152 -10.94 0.05 -3.07
N THR A 153 -11.77 0.63 -2.21
CA THR A 153 -13.19 0.26 -1.99
C THR A 153 -14.11 1.46 -2.13
N ASP A 154 -15.44 1.26 -2.05
CA ASP A 154 -16.37 2.38 -1.98
C ASP A 154 -16.17 3.17 -0.69
N VAL A 155 -16.12 4.49 -0.84
CA VAL A 155 -15.80 5.43 0.24
C VAL A 155 -17.04 6.02 0.87
N TYR A 156 -18.25 5.66 0.44
CA TYR A 156 -19.44 6.03 1.19
C TYR A 156 -19.51 5.23 2.49
N ASN A 157 -18.73 5.70 3.47
CA ASN A 157 -18.76 5.26 4.84
C ASN A 157 -18.96 6.51 5.70
N PRO A 158 -20.16 6.71 6.28
CA PRO A 158 -20.50 7.90 7.05
C PRO A 158 -19.63 8.07 8.32
N ASP A 159 -18.88 7.05 8.70
CA ASP A 159 -18.06 7.03 9.91
C ASP A 159 -16.72 7.77 9.78
N PHE A 160 -16.30 8.15 8.58
CA PHE A 160 -15.01 8.83 8.36
C PHE A 160 -15.16 10.23 7.78
N THR A 161 -14.51 11.21 8.40
CA THR A 161 -14.46 12.60 7.92
C THR A 161 -13.19 12.86 7.11
N HIS A 162 -13.25 13.83 6.20
CA HIS A 162 -12.11 14.24 5.37
C HIS A 162 -10.81 14.47 6.17
N SER A 163 -10.92 15.03 7.38
CA SER A 163 -9.80 15.32 8.29
C SER A 163 -9.05 14.09 8.82
N GLN A 164 -9.61 12.88 8.69
CA GLN A 164 -8.98 11.65 9.17
C GLN A 164 -8.09 10.98 8.12
N TRP A 165 -8.23 11.38 6.85
CA TRP A 165 -7.38 10.86 5.80
C TRP A 165 -5.95 11.36 5.96
N ARG A 166 -5.01 10.48 5.62
CA ARG A 166 -3.59 10.80 5.54
C ARG A 166 -3.03 10.27 4.24
N VAL A 167 -1.91 10.85 3.83
CA VAL A 167 -1.12 10.36 2.71
C VAL A 167 0.24 9.90 3.19
N ILE A 168 0.72 8.80 2.62
CA ILE A 168 2.10 8.35 2.76
C ILE A 168 2.75 8.51 1.41
N THR A 169 3.85 9.27 1.34
CA THR A 169 4.62 9.35 0.10
C THR A 169 5.42 8.07 -0.09
N VAL A 170 5.42 7.51 -1.30
CA VAL A 170 6.22 6.32 -1.62
C VAL A 170 7.39 6.71 -2.51
N GLY A 171 7.14 7.56 -3.50
CA GLY A 171 8.15 8.12 -4.37
C GLY A 171 7.77 9.50 -4.87
N ARG A 172 8.75 10.27 -5.34
CA ARG A 172 8.56 11.52 -6.06
C ARG A 172 9.21 11.46 -7.43
N SER A 173 8.67 12.16 -8.41
CA SER A 173 9.35 12.36 -9.68
C SER A 173 10.69 13.07 -9.46
N LYS A 174 11.72 12.75 -10.25
CA LYS A 174 13.01 13.44 -10.20
C LYS A 174 12.94 14.84 -10.81
N ASN A 175 12.09 15.00 -11.81
CA ASN A 175 11.87 16.26 -12.50
C ASN A 175 10.45 16.74 -12.19
N ALA A 176 10.30 18.06 -12.16
CA ALA A 176 8.98 18.67 -12.13
C ALA A 176 8.24 18.40 -13.45
N ASN A 177 6.92 18.43 -13.40
CA ASN A 177 6.08 18.34 -14.58
C ASN A 177 6.12 19.65 -15.41
N MET A 178 5.32 19.73 -16.48
CA MET A 178 5.27 20.92 -17.36
C MET A 178 4.83 22.21 -16.65
N HIS A 179 4.24 22.11 -15.46
CA HIS A 179 3.80 23.22 -14.63
C HIS A 179 4.75 23.51 -13.46
N ASP A 180 5.96 22.95 -13.51
CA ASP A 180 6.98 23.05 -12.44
C ASP A 180 6.53 22.45 -11.10
N ASN A 181 5.51 21.57 -11.12
CA ASN A 181 5.08 20.84 -9.94
C ASN A 181 5.78 19.49 -9.83
N MET A 182 6.31 19.21 -8.65
CA MET A 182 6.83 17.88 -8.30
C MET A 182 5.67 16.93 -8.00
N LEU A 183 5.67 15.77 -8.67
CA LEU A 183 4.64 14.75 -8.51
C LEU A 183 5.07 13.71 -7.48
N TYR A 184 4.14 13.34 -6.61
CA TYR A 184 4.33 12.35 -5.55
C TYR A 184 3.39 11.17 -5.78
N TYR A 185 3.95 9.97 -5.83
CA TYR A 185 3.20 8.72 -5.80
C TYR A 185 2.88 8.39 -4.34
N VAL A 186 1.59 8.34 -4.01
CA VAL A 186 1.14 8.26 -2.61
C VAL A 186 0.23 7.07 -2.37
N LEU A 187 0.26 6.57 -1.14
CA LEU A 187 -0.82 5.76 -0.57
C LEU A 187 -1.78 6.68 0.19
N LEU A 188 -3.07 6.49 -0.03
CA LEU A 188 -4.11 7.08 0.80
C LEU A 188 -4.44 6.10 1.93
N VAL A 189 -4.44 6.59 3.16
CA VAL A 189 -4.69 5.77 4.36
C VAL A 189 -5.68 6.47 5.30
N ARG A 190 -6.34 5.67 6.12
CA ARG A 190 -7.26 6.14 7.16
C ARG A 190 -7.16 5.30 8.43
N PRO A 191 -7.58 5.81 9.61
CA PRO A 191 -7.55 5.02 10.84
C PRO A 191 -8.34 3.72 10.72
N THR A 192 -7.83 2.64 11.33
CA THR A 192 -8.57 1.37 11.39
C THR A 192 -9.72 1.45 12.41
N ARG A 193 -10.80 0.69 12.15
CA ARG A 193 -11.90 0.49 13.10
C ARG A 193 -11.46 -0.25 14.38
N LEU A 194 -10.33 -0.94 14.35
CA LEU A 194 -9.78 -1.65 15.50
C LEU A 194 -9.14 -0.72 16.55
N ASN A 195 -9.03 0.58 16.28
CA ASN A 195 -8.73 1.59 17.29
C ASN A 195 -9.95 1.76 18.22
N LYS A 196 -10.22 0.75 19.05
CA LYS A 196 -11.05 0.96 20.24
C LYS A 196 -10.34 2.05 21.07
N PRO A 197 -11.05 3.08 21.58
CA PRO A 197 -10.47 3.91 22.62
C PRO A 197 -10.04 2.98 23.75
N CYS A 198 -8.83 3.18 24.27
CA CYS A 198 -8.37 2.53 25.48
C CYS A 198 -9.29 2.98 26.62
N HIS A 199 -10.42 2.31 26.80
CA HIS A 199 -11.23 2.44 27.99
C HIS A 199 -10.66 1.50 29.04
N THR A 200 -9.72 2.03 29.81
CA THR A 200 -9.78 2.10 31.27
C THR A 200 -8.65 3.01 31.71
N GLY A 201 -8.99 4.02 32.51
CA GLY A 201 -8.08 5.11 32.87
C GLY A 201 -6.79 4.61 33.50
N GLU A 202 -5.69 4.75 32.76
CA GLU A 202 -4.33 4.94 33.25
C GLU A 202 -3.45 5.13 32.02
N ILE A 203 -2.80 6.29 31.94
CA ILE A 203 -1.73 6.67 31.02
C ILE A 203 -2.01 6.33 29.54
N VAL A 204 -2.32 7.37 28.75
CA VAL A 204 -2.30 7.29 27.29
C VAL A 204 -0.87 6.97 26.86
N ASP A 205 -0.54 5.70 26.79
CA ASP A 205 0.66 5.26 26.10
C ASP A 205 0.46 5.68 24.64
N LYS A 206 1.38 6.50 24.14
CA LYS A 206 1.38 7.02 22.77
C LYS A 206 1.75 5.88 21.81
N SER A 207 0.95 4.83 21.78
CA SER A 207 1.01 3.80 20.75
C SER A 207 0.85 4.49 19.40
N CYS A 208 1.77 4.25 18.47
CA CYS A 208 1.63 4.68 17.09
C CYS A 208 0.24 4.25 16.57
N PRO A 209 -0.57 5.18 16.04
CA PRO A 209 -1.93 4.87 15.63
C PRO A 209 -1.94 3.87 14.47
N PHE A 210 -2.91 2.96 14.48
CA PHE A 210 -3.10 1.99 13.40
C PHE A 210 -3.98 2.56 12.28
N TYR A 211 -3.54 2.34 11.06
CA TYR A 211 -4.17 2.81 9.83
C TYR A 211 -4.33 1.64 8.87
N GLU A 212 -5.35 1.72 8.04
CA GLU A 212 -5.51 0.85 6.87
C GLU A 212 -5.29 1.63 5.58
N ARG A 213 -4.79 0.92 4.57
CA ARG A 213 -4.71 1.40 3.21
C ARG A 213 -6.13 1.50 2.64
N ALA A 214 -6.39 2.60 1.95
CA ALA A 214 -7.68 2.87 1.36
C ALA A 214 -7.61 3.36 -0.10
N GLY A 215 -6.43 3.66 -0.62
CA GLY A 215 -6.24 3.95 -2.03
C GLY A 215 -4.81 4.28 -2.40
N VAL A 216 -4.62 4.68 -3.65
CA VAL A 216 -3.33 5.09 -4.21
C VAL A 216 -3.55 6.20 -5.23
N GLY A 217 -2.58 7.08 -5.42
CA GLY A 217 -2.70 8.11 -6.44
C GLY A 217 -1.42 8.88 -6.69
N VAL A 218 -1.58 10.01 -7.38
CA VAL A 218 -0.51 10.96 -7.66
C VAL A 218 -0.97 12.34 -7.20
N LEU A 219 -0.19 12.97 -6.33
CA LEU A 219 -0.48 14.29 -5.77
C LEU A 219 0.68 15.26 -6.03
N ASN A 220 0.42 16.57 -5.93
CA ASN A 220 1.45 17.59 -5.88
C ASN A 220 1.97 17.76 -4.44
N ALA A 221 3.15 18.36 -4.29
CA ALA A 221 3.71 18.68 -2.97
C ALA A 221 2.81 19.60 -2.12
N SER A 222 2.01 20.46 -2.77
CA SER A 222 1.07 21.39 -2.12
C SER A 222 -0.15 20.71 -1.52
N ASP A 223 -0.44 19.48 -1.93
CA ASP A 223 -1.71 18.81 -1.65
C ASP A 223 -1.73 18.11 -0.28
N PHE A 224 -0.62 18.18 0.43
CA PHE A 224 -0.44 17.65 1.77
C PHE A 224 0.56 18.48 2.58
N SER A 225 0.51 18.31 3.91
CA SER A 225 1.34 19.09 4.82
C SER A 225 2.82 18.65 4.85
N GLU A 226 3.70 19.58 5.23
CA GLU A 226 5.11 19.28 5.45
C GLU A 226 5.34 18.43 6.71
N ASN A 227 4.46 18.57 7.70
CA ASN A 227 4.53 17.82 8.95
C ASN A 227 4.04 16.38 8.75
N SER A 228 4.79 15.44 9.31
CA SER A 228 4.40 14.03 9.31
C SER A 228 4.24 13.48 10.72
N GLU A 229 3.32 12.56 10.88
CA GLU A 229 3.19 11.70 12.06
C GLU A 229 3.59 10.25 11.72
N GLU A 230 4.14 9.54 12.70
CA GLU A 230 4.43 8.12 12.54
C GLU A 230 3.17 7.28 12.80
N ILE A 231 2.87 6.37 11.87
CA ILE A 231 1.72 5.48 11.93
C ILE A 231 2.12 4.03 11.68
N ARG A 232 1.21 3.09 11.98
CA ARG A 232 1.32 1.68 11.61
C ARG A 232 0.25 1.31 10.60
N LEU A 233 0.67 0.99 9.37
CA LEU A 233 -0.18 0.51 8.30
C LEU A 233 -0.38 -1.01 8.44
N VAL A 234 -1.61 -1.42 8.79
CA VAL A 234 -2.01 -2.80 9.08
C VAL A 234 -3.03 -3.33 8.11
#